data_AF-W7MGH2-F1
#
_entry.id   AF-W7MGH2-F1
#
_cell.length_a   1.000
_cell.length_b   1.000
_cell.length_c   1.000
_cell.angle_alpha   90.00
_cell.angle_beta   90.00
_cell.angle_gamma   90.00
#
_symmetry.space_group_name_H-M   'P 1'
#
loop_
_entity.id
_entity.type
_entity.pdbx_description
1 polymer ?
#
loop_
_entity_poly.entity_id
_entity_poly.type
_entity_poly.pdbx_seq_one_letter_code
_entity_poly.pdbx_strand_id
1 'polypeptide(L)'
;MPDIDFNAIAAAANFDNFRQAPILDTLANDALLSPNSKLEQALANSTAKGLPPISVTPMSGQHLTILTQLMGAKSVLEIGTLGGYSAICFAQGGAKVTSIEIDPKHRDVALENVAGLDVDVILGAALDILPKLAEEKRQFDLVFIDAEFEDHIEHFDWAVKLTRPGGCVFFDDVVPAMFKNGEVKPGADSILTHIGKDHRVKAALMPNVACHPMLPTPIFNGFVLALVKGQ
;
A
#
# COMPACT_ATOMS: atom_id res chain seq x y z
N MET A 1 16.43 9.65 -36.94
CA MET A 1 15.60 8.91 -35.96
C MET A 1 15.07 7.68 -36.70
N PRO A 2 15.11 6.47 -36.12
CA PRO A 2 14.43 5.33 -36.74
C PRO A 2 12.93 5.62 -36.85
N ASP A 3 12.31 5.19 -37.95
CA ASP A 3 10.87 5.30 -38.15
C ASP A 3 10.14 4.52 -37.05
N ILE A 4 9.21 5.19 -36.36
CA ILE A 4 8.41 4.58 -35.30
C ILE A 4 7.29 3.77 -35.95
N ASP A 5 7.28 2.46 -35.74
CA ASP A 5 6.22 1.57 -36.21
C ASP A 5 5.00 1.65 -35.28
N PHE A 6 4.05 2.51 -35.65
CA PHE A 6 2.80 2.70 -34.91
C PHE A 6 1.90 1.45 -34.91
N ASN A 7 2.03 0.54 -35.89
CA ASN A 7 1.22 -0.69 -35.91
C ASN A 7 1.72 -1.67 -34.85
N ALA A 8 3.05 -1.81 -34.71
CA ALA A 8 3.64 -2.60 -33.64
C ALA A 8 3.28 -2.05 -32.24
N ILE A 9 3.29 -0.71 -32.08
CA ILE A 9 2.87 -0.07 -30.83
C ILE A 9 1.39 -0.34 -30.52
N ALA A 10 0.51 -0.21 -31.52
CA ALA A 10 -0.92 -0.46 -31.34
C ALA A 10 -1.21 -1.92 -30.96
N ALA A 11 -0.50 -2.87 -31.56
CA ALA A 11 -0.61 -4.29 -31.20
C ALA A 11 -0.14 -4.56 -29.76
N ALA A 12 0.92 -3.88 -29.30
CA ALA A 12 1.41 -3.98 -27.93
C ALA A 12 0.46 -3.30 -26.92
N ALA A 13 -0.19 -2.20 -27.29
CA ALA A 13 -1.15 -1.46 -26.48
C ALA A 13 -2.58 -2.03 -26.54
N ASN A 14 -2.76 -3.24 -27.09
CA ASN A 14 -4.07 -3.89 -27.19
C ASN A 14 -4.63 -4.22 -25.79
N PHE A 15 -5.88 -3.83 -25.55
CA PHE A 15 -6.61 -4.16 -24.32
C PHE A 15 -6.66 -5.67 -24.03
N ASP A 16 -6.64 -6.54 -25.05
CA ASP A 16 -6.61 -7.98 -24.84
C ASP A 16 -5.33 -8.44 -24.09
N ASN A 17 -4.23 -7.68 -24.19
CA ASN A 17 -3.01 -7.95 -23.42
C ASN A 17 -3.21 -7.76 -21.92
N PHE A 18 -4.22 -6.97 -21.50
CA PHE A 18 -4.63 -6.87 -20.08
C PHE A 18 -4.94 -8.24 -19.48
N ARG A 19 -5.56 -9.15 -20.26
CA ARG A 19 -5.89 -10.50 -19.80
C ARG A 19 -4.66 -11.38 -19.58
N GLN A 20 -3.50 -11.00 -20.12
CA GLN A 20 -2.24 -11.71 -19.92
C GLN A 20 -1.48 -11.27 -18.65
N ALA A 21 -2.00 -10.32 -17.88
CA ALA A 21 -1.37 -9.88 -16.63
C ALA A 21 -1.00 -11.01 -15.66
N PRO A 22 -1.76 -12.12 -15.50
CA PRO A 22 -1.35 -13.22 -14.60
C PRO A 22 -0.08 -13.94 -15.08
N ILE A 23 0.14 -13.98 -16.40
CA ILE A 23 1.36 -14.55 -16.98
C ILE A 23 2.55 -13.64 -16.65
N LEU A 24 2.38 -12.32 -16.83
CA LEU A 24 3.42 -11.33 -16.51
C LEU A 24 3.76 -11.33 -15.01
N ASP A 25 2.74 -11.41 -14.15
CA ASP A 25 2.91 -11.49 -12.71
C ASP A 25 3.68 -12.76 -12.32
N THR A 26 3.29 -13.93 -12.86
CA THR A 26 4.03 -15.19 -12.65
C THR A 26 5.50 -15.07 -13.08
N LEU A 27 5.75 -14.56 -14.29
CA LEU A 27 7.11 -14.37 -14.81
C LEU A 27 7.93 -13.41 -13.93
N ALA A 28 7.32 -12.32 -13.46
CA ALA A 28 7.99 -11.35 -12.60
C ALA A 28 8.32 -11.95 -11.23
N ASN A 29 7.36 -12.66 -10.62
CA ASN A 29 7.57 -13.34 -9.34
C ASN A 29 8.69 -14.38 -9.46
N ASP A 30 8.67 -15.24 -10.49
CA ASP A 30 9.69 -16.28 -10.69
C ASP A 30 11.08 -15.71 -10.97
N ALA A 31 11.16 -14.59 -11.70
CA ALA A 31 12.44 -14.02 -12.14
C ALA A 31 13.05 -13.02 -11.15
N LEU A 32 12.25 -12.29 -10.38
CA LEU A 32 12.70 -11.12 -9.61
C LEU A 32 12.60 -11.30 -8.09
N LEU A 33 11.77 -12.23 -7.61
CA LEU A 33 11.71 -12.54 -6.18
C LEU A 33 12.78 -13.53 -5.78
N SER A 34 13.35 -13.29 -4.60
CA SER A 34 14.16 -14.28 -3.89
C SER A 34 13.30 -14.93 -2.80
N PRO A 35 13.50 -16.22 -2.48
CA PRO A 35 12.80 -16.89 -1.40
C PRO A 35 12.91 -16.11 -0.07
N ASN A 36 11.79 -15.99 0.64
CA ASN A 36 11.73 -15.23 1.89
C ASN A 36 10.83 -15.98 2.88
N SER A 37 11.47 -16.84 3.68
CA SER A 37 10.78 -17.73 4.62
C SER A 37 9.91 -16.98 5.62
N LYS A 38 10.28 -15.75 6.02
CA LYS A 38 9.49 -14.94 6.96
C LYS A 38 8.16 -14.50 6.35
N LEU A 39 8.18 -14.03 5.10
CA LEU A 39 6.97 -13.65 4.36
C LEU A 39 6.10 -14.87 4.02
N GLU A 40 6.72 -15.98 3.61
CA GLU A 40 6.02 -17.25 3.35
C GLU A 40 5.33 -17.78 4.61
N GLN A 41 6.02 -17.79 5.76
CA GLN A 41 5.47 -18.19 7.04
C GLN A 41 4.33 -17.27 7.49
N ALA A 42 4.44 -15.96 7.28
CA ALA A 42 3.38 -15.02 7.63
C ALA A 42 2.09 -15.30 6.85
N LEU A 43 2.19 -15.58 5.54
CA LEU A 43 1.04 -15.95 4.72
C LEU A 43 0.44 -17.29 5.14
N ALA A 44 1.29 -18.29 5.40
CA ALA A 44 0.85 -19.61 5.86
C ALA A 44 0.15 -19.54 7.22
N ASN A 45 0.70 -18.80 8.18
CA ASN A 45 0.08 -18.62 9.50
C ASN A 45 -1.24 -17.86 9.41
N SER A 46 -1.27 -16.77 8.62
CA SER A 46 -2.50 -16.00 8.39
C SER A 46 -3.62 -16.88 7.81
N THR A 47 -3.28 -17.72 6.83
CA THR A 47 -4.21 -18.69 6.25
C THR A 47 -4.67 -19.73 7.27
N ALA A 48 -3.75 -20.32 8.04
CA ALA A 48 -4.05 -21.32 9.06
C ALA A 48 -4.96 -20.78 10.17
N LYS A 49 -4.86 -19.48 10.48
CA LYS A 49 -5.69 -18.78 11.47
C LYS A 49 -6.99 -18.22 10.85
N GLY A 50 -7.20 -18.44 9.55
CA GLY A 50 -8.40 -18.02 8.84
C GLY A 50 -8.53 -16.51 8.72
N LEU A 51 -7.43 -15.81 8.43
CA LEU A 51 -7.46 -14.44 7.97
C LEU A 51 -7.83 -14.40 6.48
N PRO A 52 -8.51 -13.34 6.00
CA PRO A 52 -8.76 -13.19 4.58
C PRO A 52 -7.42 -13.04 3.82
N PRO A 53 -7.26 -13.66 2.64
CA PRO A 53 -6.01 -13.62 1.89
C PRO A 53 -5.91 -12.34 1.05
N ILE A 54 -5.96 -11.19 1.73
CA ILE A 54 -5.98 -9.84 1.12
C ILE A 54 -4.68 -9.05 1.37
N SER A 55 -3.62 -9.73 1.83
CA SER A 55 -2.29 -9.11 1.91
C SER A 55 -1.86 -8.60 0.53
N VAL A 56 -1.05 -7.53 0.50
CA VAL A 56 -0.36 -7.10 -0.72
C VAL A 56 0.35 -8.28 -1.40
N THR A 57 0.42 -8.25 -2.74
CA THR A 57 1.10 -9.29 -3.50
C THR A 57 2.59 -9.33 -3.17
N PRO A 58 3.30 -10.45 -3.40
CA PRO A 58 4.74 -10.54 -3.18
C PRO A 58 5.54 -9.45 -3.91
N MET A 59 5.17 -9.14 -5.16
CA MET A 59 5.82 -8.08 -5.93
C MET A 59 5.55 -6.68 -5.34
N SER A 60 4.33 -6.42 -4.87
CA SER A 60 4.02 -5.20 -4.12
C SER A 60 4.82 -5.11 -2.82
N GLY A 61 4.97 -6.21 -2.08
CA GLY A 61 5.83 -6.28 -0.89
C GLY A 61 7.31 -5.97 -1.18
N GLN A 62 7.85 -6.48 -2.29
CA GLN A 62 9.19 -6.13 -2.76
C GLN A 62 9.29 -4.64 -3.11
N HIS A 63 8.27 -4.07 -3.76
CA HIS A 63 8.21 -2.64 -4.03
C HIS A 63 8.22 -1.80 -2.74
N LEU A 64 7.42 -2.15 -1.72
CA LEU A 64 7.42 -1.47 -0.42
C LEU A 64 8.81 -1.52 0.25
N THR A 65 9.47 -2.68 0.19
CA THR A 65 10.83 -2.85 0.72
C THR A 65 11.83 -1.93 0.01
N ILE A 66 11.81 -1.91 -1.34
CA ILE A 66 12.68 -1.05 -2.16
C ILE A 66 12.39 0.42 -1.89
N LEU A 67 11.12 0.82 -1.83
CA LEU A 67 10.73 2.21 -1.57
C LEU A 67 11.26 2.69 -0.21
N THR A 68 11.12 1.86 0.82
CA THR A 68 11.65 2.13 2.17
C THR A 68 13.16 2.39 2.12
N GLN A 69 13.90 1.55 1.38
CA GLN A 69 15.35 1.67 1.22
C GLN A 69 15.76 2.91 0.42
N LEU A 70 15.08 3.17 -0.71
CA LEU A 70 15.36 4.33 -1.56
C LEU A 70 15.10 5.66 -0.83
N MET A 71 14.05 5.72 -0.01
CA MET A 71 13.77 6.88 0.84
C MET A 71 14.71 6.99 2.04
N GLY A 72 15.43 5.91 2.38
CA GLY A 72 16.15 5.82 3.64
C GLY A 72 15.24 5.92 4.86
N ALA A 73 13.97 5.52 4.73
CA ALA A 73 12.96 5.64 5.77
C ALA A 73 13.35 4.84 7.02
N LYS A 74 13.27 5.47 8.18
CA LYS A 74 13.60 4.93 9.50
C LYS A 74 12.36 4.72 10.36
N SER A 75 11.29 5.46 10.12
CA SER A 75 9.99 5.26 10.78
C SER A 75 8.86 5.16 9.76
N VAL A 76 8.10 4.08 9.84
CA VAL A 76 6.90 3.83 9.03
C VAL A 76 5.68 3.77 9.94
N LEU A 77 4.61 4.45 9.55
CA LEU A 77 3.26 4.24 10.09
C LEU A 77 2.45 3.45 9.07
N GLU A 78 1.78 2.41 9.50
CA GLU A 78 0.86 1.61 8.69
C GLU A 78 -0.55 1.70 9.29
N ILE A 79 -1.54 1.97 8.46
CA ILE A 79 -2.97 1.97 8.80
C ILE A 79 -3.60 0.76 8.10
N GLY A 80 -3.95 -0.27 8.88
CA GLY A 80 -4.35 -1.59 8.40
C GLY A 80 -3.20 -2.58 8.45
N THR A 81 -3.22 -3.51 9.42
CA THR A 81 -2.13 -4.47 9.63
C THR A 81 -2.42 -5.82 8.97
N LEU A 82 -3.67 -6.28 9.04
CA LEU A 82 -4.07 -7.65 8.73
C LEU A 82 -3.17 -8.66 9.48
N GLY A 83 -2.41 -9.48 8.75
CA GLY A 83 -1.47 -10.45 9.28
C GLY A 83 -0.03 -9.92 9.36
N GLY A 84 0.21 -8.64 9.07
CA GLY A 84 1.52 -7.99 9.18
C GLY A 84 2.48 -8.26 8.02
N TYR A 85 2.00 -8.68 6.85
CA TYR A 85 2.86 -8.97 5.69
C TYR A 85 3.62 -7.73 5.20
N SER A 86 2.89 -6.63 4.96
CA SER A 86 3.46 -5.32 4.59
C SER A 86 4.36 -4.75 5.69
N ALA A 87 3.97 -4.88 6.97
CA ALA A 87 4.82 -4.52 8.11
C ALA A 87 6.19 -5.24 8.07
N ILE A 88 6.22 -6.54 7.73
CA ILE A 88 7.48 -7.29 7.55
C ILE A 88 8.30 -6.68 6.40
N CYS A 89 7.68 -6.33 5.27
CA CYS A 89 8.37 -5.69 4.14
C CYS A 89 9.01 -4.36 4.54
N PHE A 90 8.30 -3.49 5.26
CA PHE A 90 8.84 -2.23 5.77
C PHE A 90 10.00 -2.45 6.76
N ALA A 91 9.85 -3.41 7.68
CA ALA A 91 10.91 -3.76 8.64
C ALA A 91 12.16 -4.34 7.94
N GLN A 92 11.99 -5.19 6.92
CA GLN A 92 13.09 -5.70 6.09
C GLN A 92 13.74 -4.60 5.24
N GLY A 93 12.99 -3.54 4.90
CA GLY A 93 13.51 -2.30 4.34
C GLY A 93 14.37 -1.48 5.30
N GLY A 94 14.40 -1.84 6.59
CA GLY A 94 15.22 -1.22 7.63
C GLY A 94 14.51 -0.13 8.43
N ALA A 95 13.18 -0.05 8.37
CA ALA A 95 12.39 0.88 9.15
C ALA A 95 11.88 0.25 10.46
N LYS A 96 11.71 1.08 11.48
CA LYS A 96 10.83 0.79 12.60
C LYS A 96 9.38 1.03 12.18
N VAL A 97 8.51 0.06 12.41
CA VAL A 97 7.11 0.13 11.98
C VAL A 97 6.20 0.32 13.18
N THR A 98 5.25 1.24 13.06
CA THR A 98 4.06 1.27 13.91
C THR A 98 2.86 0.98 13.03
N SER A 99 2.15 -0.11 13.31
CA SER A 99 1.01 -0.54 12.53
C SER A 99 -0.25 -0.52 13.38
N ILE A 100 -1.37 -0.05 12.83
CA ILE A 100 -2.64 0.06 13.54
C ILE A 100 -3.62 -0.96 12.96
N GLU A 101 -4.16 -1.81 13.82
CA GLU A 101 -5.14 -2.84 13.47
C GLU A 101 -6.41 -2.67 14.30
N ILE A 102 -7.58 -2.76 13.66
CA ILE A 102 -8.86 -2.63 14.35
C ILE A 102 -9.35 -3.98 14.90
N ASP A 103 -9.06 -5.07 14.19
CA ASP A 103 -9.52 -6.42 14.54
C ASP A 103 -8.53 -7.12 15.50
N PRO A 104 -8.96 -7.52 16.71
CA PRO A 104 -8.08 -8.18 17.68
C PRO A 104 -7.46 -9.49 17.17
N LYS A 105 -8.21 -10.28 16.38
CA LYS A 105 -7.72 -11.54 15.83
C LYS A 105 -6.64 -11.29 14.78
N HIS A 106 -6.84 -10.31 13.90
CA HIS A 106 -5.83 -9.90 12.93
C HIS A 106 -4.55 -9.44 13.65
N ARG A 107 -4.71 -8.56 14.65
CA ARG A 107 -3.59 -8.07 15.46
C ARG A 107 -2.80 -9.18 16.13
N ASP A 108 -3.47 -10.16 16.74
CA ASP A 108 -2.81 -11.27 17.41
C ASP A 108 -2.00 -12.14 16.44
N VAL A 109 -2.53 -12.41 15.24
CA VAL A 109 -1.80 -13.11 14.18
C VAL A 109 -0.63 -12.28 13.65
N ALA A 110 -0.81 -10.97 13.48
CA ALA A 110 0.26 -10.07 13.08
C ALA A 110 1.42 -10.08 14.09
N LEU A 111 1.13 -10.05 15.39
CA LEU A 111 2.15 -10.14 16.45
C LEU A 111 2.97 -11.44 16.36
N GLU A 112 2.33 -12.57 16.08
CA GLU A 112 3.04 -13.84 15.83
C GLU A 112 3.96 -13.72 14.60
N ASN A 113 3.46 -13.14 13.51
CA ASN A 113 4.17 -13.05 12.23
C ASN A 113 5.36 -12.09 12.29
N VAL A 114 5.23 -10.93 12.95
CA VAL A 114 6.28 -9.90 13.03
C VAL A 114 7.29 -10.15 14.16
N ALA A 115 7.11 -11.21 14.96
CA ALA A 115 8.01 -11.53 16.07
C ALA A 115 9.50 -11.50 15.66
N GLY A 116 10.30 -10.77 16.43
CA GLY A 116 11.73 -10.57 16.17
C GLY A 116 12.08 -9.40 15.23
N LEU A 117 11.10 -8.64 14.75
CA LEU A 117 11.27 -7.42 13.96
C LEU A 117 10.95 -6.17 14.80
N ASP A 118 11.42 -5.00 14.37
CA ASP A 118 11.10 -3.70 15.01
C ASP A 118 9.73 -3.20 14.52
N VAL A 119 8.69 -3.92 14.92
CA VAL A 119 7.29 -3.65 14.56
C VAL A 119 6.45 -3.58 15.83
N ASP A 120 5.78 -2.45 16.04
CA ASP A 120 4.79 -2.24 17.09
C ASP A 120 3.39 -2.27 16.48
N VAL A 121 2.53 -3.19 16.95
CA VAL A 121 1.15 -3.34 16.44
C VAL A 121 0.15 -2.87 17.49
N ILE A 122 -0.52 -1.76 17.20
CA ILE A 122 -1.46 -1.09 18.09
C ILE A 122 -2.87 -1.55 17.73
N LEU A 123 -3.59 -2.09 18.71
CA LEU A 123 -5.01 -2.43 18.56
C LEU A 123 -5.88 -1.19 18.78
N GLY A 124 -6.72 -0.85 17.80
CA GLY A 124 -7.72 0.21 17.90
C GLY A 124 -8.16 0.76 16.54
N ALA A 125 -9.23 1.56 16.55
CA ALA A 125 -9.61 2.31 15.35
C ALA A 125 -8.56 3.36 15.03
N ALA A 126 -8.17 3.48 13.76
CA ALA A 126 -7.11 4.39 13.33
C ALA A 126 -7.41 5.84 13.75
N LEU A 127 -8.64 6.32 13.56
CA LEU A 127 -9.04 7.68 13.93
C LEU A 127 -8.99 7.96 15.45
N ASP A 128 -8.95 6.93 16.31
CA ASP A 128 -8.74 7.09 17.75
C ASP A 128 -7.25 7.07 18.15
N ILE A 129 -6.40 6.46 17.33
CA ILE A 129 -4.97 6.27 17.60
C ILE A 129 -4.14 7.39 16.99
N LEU A 130 -4.43 7.79 15.74
CA LEU A 130 -3.68 8.82 15.01
C LEU A 130 -3.56 10.15 15.77
N PRO A 131 -4.62 10.68 16.44
CA PRO A 131 -4.49 11.89 17.25
C PRO A 131 -3.51 11.72 18.42
N LYS A 132 -3.50 10.55 19.07
CA LYS A 132 -2.60 10.27 20.21
C LYS A 132 -1.14 10.24 19.76
N LEU A 133 -0.86 9.61 18.61
CA LEU A 133 0.47 9.61 18.01
C LEU A 133 0.94 11.05 17.70
N ALA A 134 0.02 11.92 17.28
CA ALA A 134 0.32 13.34 17.03
C ALA A 134 0.58 14.12 18.34
N GLU A 135 -0.18 13.86 19.41
CA GLU A 135 0.04 14.43 20.74
C GLU A 135 1.40 14.02 21.32
N GLU A 136 1.84 12.79 21.06
CA GLU A 136 3.18 12.28 21.36
C GLU A 136 4.28 12.89 20.47
N LYS A 137 3.91 13.77 19.53
CA LYS A 137 4.80 14.42 18.56
C LYS A 137 5.55 13.41 17.68
N ARG A 138 4.95 12.24 17.44
CA ARG A 138 5.50 11.27 16.51
C ARG A 138 5.43 11.81 15.08
N GLN A 139 6.46 11.51 14.31
CA GLN A 139 6.57 11.84 12.90
C GLN A 139 7.19 10.65 12.17
N PHE A 140 6.67 10.39 10.97
CA PHE A 140 7.04 9.24 10.16
C PHE A 140 7.68 9.67 8.84
N ASP A 141 8.65 8.90 8.38
CA ASP A 141 9.26 9.08 7.05
C ASP A 141 8.30 8.65 5.94
N LEU A 142 7.52 7.61 6.22
CA LEU A 142 6.52 7.02 5.32
C LEU A 142 5.26 6.65 6.11
N VAL A 143 4.08 7.02 5.59
CA VAL A 143 2.79 6.53 6.08
C VAL A 143 2.14 5.70 4.99
N PHE A 144 1.82 4.45 5.26
CA PHE A 144 1.11 3.53 4.38
C PHE A 144 -0.35 3.42 4.82
N ILE A 145 -1.28 3.71 3.92
CA ILE A 145 -2.72 3.62 4.15
C ILE A 145 -3.25 2.44 3.32
N ASP A 146 -3.71 1.40 4.01
CA ASP A 146 -4.26 0.17 3.44
C ASP A 146 -5.40 -0.35 4.33
N ALA A 147 -6.43 0.47 4.47
CA ALA A 147 -7.59 0.21 5.32
C ALA A 147 -8.89 0.48 4.57
N GLU A 148 -10.01 0.17 5.22
CA GLU A 148 -11.33 0.42 4.66
C GLU A 148 -11.51 1.88 4.23
N PHE A 149 -12.14 2.07 3.07
CA PHE A 149 -12.19 3.35 2.39
C PHE A 149 -13.29 4.30 2.94
N GLU A 150 -14.07 3.91 3.93
CA GLU A 150 -15.17 4.75 4.45
C GLU A 150 -14.65 6.06 5.06
N ASP A 151 -13.49 6.03 5.74
CA ASP A 151 -12.84 7.17 6.41
C ASP A 151 -11.57 7.66 5.68
N HIS A 152 -11.48 7.42 4.38
CA HIS A 152 -10.27 7.62 3.60
C HIS A 152 -9.74 9.07 3.56
N ILE A 153 -10.64 10.05 3.61
CA ILE A 153 -10.28 11.48 3.63
C ILE A 153 -9.59 11.82 4.95
N GLU A 154 -10.17 11.39 6.06
CA GLU A 154 -9.67 11.58 7.41
C GLU A 154 -8.35 10.83 7.62
N HIS A 155 -8.25 9.59 7.13
CA HIS A 155 -7.00 8.84 7.14
C HIS A 155 -5.90 9.56 6.37
N PHE A 156 -6.20 10.08 5.17
CA PHE A 156 -5.22 10.83 4.39
C PHE A 156 -4.79 12.13 5.10
N ASP A 157 -5.72 12.90 5.64
CA ASP A 157 -5.40 14.13 6.37
C ASP A 157 -4.49 13.86 7.59
N TRP A 158 -4.80 12.81 8.37
CA TRP A 158 -3.95 12.38 9.47
C TRP A 158 -2.59 11.86 9.02
N ALA A 159 -2.52 11.10 7.93
CA ALA A 159 -1.28 10.62 7.35
C ALA A 159 -0.36 11.80 6.97
N VAL A 160 -0.92 12.84 6.34
CA VAL A 160 -0.16 14.06 6.01
C VAL A 160 0.33 14.78 7.27
N LYS A 161 -0.49 14.87 8.33
CA LYS A 161 -0.09 15.49 9.62
C LYS A 161 1.01 14.72 10.35
N LEU A 162 1.03 13.40 10.22
CA LEU A 162 1.98 12.51 10.89
C LEU A 162 3.23 12.23 10.06
N THR A 163 3.23 12.60 8.77
CA THR A 163 4.40 12.49 7.90
C THR A 163 5.26 13.75 8.00
N ARG A 164 6.56 13.58 8.20
CA ARG A 164 7.47 14.73 8.26
C ARG A 164 7.56 15.44 6.90
N PRO A 165 7.97 16.72 6.88
CA PRO A 165 8.48 17.35 5.66
C PRO A 165 9.46 16.49 4.88
N GLY A 166 9.21 16.35 3.57
CA GLY A 166 9.98 15.51 2.66
C GLY A 166 9.73 14.00 2.81
N GLY A 167 8.83 13.58 3.70
CA GLY A 167 8.33 12.21 3.80
C GLY A 167 7.23 11.93 2.78
N CYS A 168 6.75 10.68 2.76
CA CYS A 168 5.77 10.22 1.80
C CYS A 168 4.53 9.64 2.48
N VAL A 169 3.35 9.92 1.92
CA VAL A 169 2.14 9.12 2.15
C VAL A 169 1.97 8.19 0.94
N PHE A 170 1.87 6.90 1.18
CA PHE A 170 1.50 5.87 0.20
C PHE A 170 0.08 5.43 0.53
N PHE A 171 -0.85 5.67 -0.39
CA PHE A 171 -2.25 5.28 -0.22
C PHE A 171 -2.58 4.19 -1.25
N ASP A 172 -2.73 2.95 -0.79
CA ASP A 172 -3.01 1.80 -1.65
C ASP A 172 -4.50 1.70 -2.03
N ASP A 173 -4.80 0.88 -3.04
CA ASP A 173 -6.17 0.52 -3.46
C ASP A 173 -7.12 1.70 -3.77
N VAL A 174 -6.57 2.87 -4.08
CA VAL A 174 -7.33 4.09 -4.41
C VAL A 174 -8.21 3.89 -5.64
N VAL A 175 -7.68 3.24 -6.67
CA VAL A 175 -8.42 3.01 -7.93
C VAL A 175 -9.67 2.13 -7.75
N PRO A 176 -9.59 0.91 -7.20
CA PRO A 176 -10.76 0.05 -7.04
C PRO A 176 -11.78 0.65 -6.08
N ALA A 177 -11.32 1.36 -5.04
CA ALA A 177 -12.21 2.06 -4.12
C ALA A 177 -13.01 3.18 -4.82
N MET A 178 -12.36 3.99 -5.66
CA MET A 178 -13.06 5.00 -6.46
C MET A 178 -14.12 4.39 -7.39
N PHE A 179 -13.84 3.23 -8.01
CA PHE A 179 -14.85 2.54 -8.81
C PHE A 179 -16.03 2.05 -7.96
N LYS A 180 -15.75 1.43 -6.81
CA LYS A 180 -16.77 0.94 -5.86
C LYS A 180 -17.70 2.06 -5.39
N ASN A 181 -17.16 3.26 -5.17
CA ASN A 181 -17.90 4.42 -4.67
C ASN A 181 -18.50 5.31 -5.78
N GLY A 182 -18.22 5.02 -7.05
CA GLY A 182 -18.71 5.82 -8.17
C GLY A 182 -18.03 7.18 -8.32
N GLU A 183 -16.80 7.33 -7.81
CA GLU A 183 -15.97 8.54 -7.80
C GLU A 183 -15.24 8.80 -9.13
N VAL A 184 -15.37 7.92 -10.11
CA VAL A 184 -14.71 8.03 -11.43
C VAL A 184 -15.47 8.89 -12.45
N LYS A 185 -16.55 9.56 -12.03
CA LYS A 185 -17.37 10.40 -12.91
C LYS A 185 -16.76 11.80 -13.05
N PRO A 186 -16.84 12.44 -14.23
CA PRO A 186 -16.43 13.84 -14.38
C PRO A 186 -17.12 14.75 -13.34
N GLY A 187 -16.32 15.49 -12.58
CA GLY A 187 -16.81 16.41 -11.55
C GLY A 187 -17.20 15.77 -10.21
N ALA A 188 -16.96 14.47 -10.02
CA ALA A 188 -17.15 13.83 -8.72
C ALA A 188 -16.22 14.45 -7.66
N ASP A 189 -16.76 14.69 -6.47
CA ASP A 189 -15.95 14.95 -5.27
C ASP A 189 -15.38 13.61 -4.83
N SER A 190 -14.11 13.40 -5.14
CA SER A 190 -13.37 12.15 -4.94
C SER A 190 -12.15 12.39 -4.08
N ILE A 191 -11.56 11.30 -3.58
CA ILE A 191 -10.28 11.37 -2.89
C ILE A 191 -9.20 12.12 -3.70
N LEU A 192 -9.15 11.92 -5.02
CA LEU A 192 -8.15 12.60 -5.86
C LEU A 192 -8.36 14.10 -5.91
N THR A 193 -9.63 14.55 -5.95
CA THR A 193 -9.93 15.98 -5.91
C THR A 193 -9.66 16.58 -4.54
N HIS A 194 -9.83 15.82 -3.45
CA HIS A 194 -9.46 16.25 -2.11
C HIS A 194 -7.94 16.40 -1.99
N ILE A 195 -7.18 15.37 -2.36
CA ILE A 195 -5.70 15.39 -2.38
C ILE A 195 -5.18 16.52 -3.28
N GLY A 196 -5.79 16.73 -4.45
CA GLY A 196 -5.38 17.77 -5.39
C GLY A 196 -5.58 19.20 -4.87
N LYS A 197 -6.49 19.41 -3.91
CA LYS A 197 -6.70 20.71 -3.23
C LYS A 197 -5.79 20.90 -2.01
N ASP A 198 -5.16 19.83 -1.52
CA ASP A 198 -4.31 19.90 -0.34
C ASP A 198 -2.92 20.49 -0.68
N HIS A 199 -2.74 21.74 -0.31
CA HIS A 199 -1.50 22.49 -0.54
C HIS A 199 -0.28 21.89 0.17
N ARG A 200 -0.47 21.06 1.22
CA ARG A 200 0.61 20.43 1.98
C ARG A 200 1.34 19.35 1.18
N VAL A 201 0.74 18.81 0.11
CA VAL A 201 1.29 17.68 -0.63
C VAL A 201 1.53 17.97 -2.12
N LYS A 202 2.44 17.20 -2.71
CA LYS A 202 2.52 16.99 -4.16
C LYS A 202 2.28 15.51 -4.42
N ALA A 203 1.21 15.17 -5.12
CA ALA A 203 0.77 13.79 -5.28
C ALA A 203 0.74 13.32 -6.74
N ALA A 204 0.87 12.00 -6.93
CA ALA A 204 0.67 11.32 -8.20
C ALA A 204 -0.16 10.05 -7.97
N LEU A 205 -1.19 9.85 -8.79
CA LEU A 205 -1.86 8.56 -8.93
C LEU A 205 -1.02 7.67 -9.85
N MET A 206 -0.76 6.44 -9.41
CA MET A 206 -0.04 5.41 -10.15
C MET A 206 -1.00 4.25 -10.43
N PRO A 207 -1.73 4.26 -11.56
CA PRO A 207 -2.55 3.12 -11.94
C PRO A 207 -1.66 1.92 -12.27
N ASN A 208 -2.12 0.72 -11.90
CA ASN A 208 -1.44 -0.53 -12.18
C ASN A 208 -2.46 -1.63 -12.53
N VAL A 209 -1.93 -2.78 -12.95
CA VAL A 209 -2.72 -4.00 -13.10
C VAL A 209 -2.27 -4.95 -12.02
N ALA A 210 -3.21 -5.37 -11.17
CA ALA A 210 -2.95 -6.30 -10.08
C ALA A 210 -3.58 -7.66 -10.39
N CYS A 211 -2.91 -8.73 -9.96
CA CYS A 211 -3.42 -10.08 -9.97
C CYS A 211 -3.60 -10.53 -8.53
N HIS A 212 -4.81 -10.94 -8.16
CA HIS A 212 -5.12 -11.35 -6.80
C HIS A 212 -5.57 -12.82 -6.77
N PRO A 213 -5.05 -13.67 -5.86
CA PRO A 213 -5.39 -15.10 -5.84
C PRO A 213 -6.89 -15.40 -5.72
N MET A 214 -7.66 -14.50 -5.08
CA MET A 214 -9.11 -14.64 -4.96
C MET A 214 -9.91 -14.25 -6.20
N LEU A 215 -9.30 -13.56 -7.17
CA LEU A 215 -10.01 -13.02 -8.33
C LEU A 215 -9.48 -13.67 -9.62
N PRO A 216 -10.36 -14.29 -10.43
CA PRO A 216 -9.95 -15.02 -11.63
C PRO A 216 -9.50 -14.11 -12.78
N THR A 217 -9.59 -12.79 -12.59
CA THR A 217 -9.32 -11.78 -13.61
C THR A 217 -8.37 -10.72 -13.08
N PRO A 218 -7.50 -10.15 -13.92
CA PRO A 218 -6.71 -8.99 -13.56
C PRO A 218 -7.60 -7.81 -13.16
N ILE A 219 -7.10 -7.03 -12.21
CA ILE A 219 -7.81 -5.92 -11.58
C ILE A 219 -7.11 -4.64 -12.03
N PHE A 220 -7.90 -3.68 -12.48
CA PHE A 220 -7.39 -2.33 -12.63
C PHE A 220 -7.29 -1.71 -11.24
N ASN A 221 -6.06 -1.58 -10.75
CA ASN A 221 -5.75 -1.10 -9.42
C ASN A 221 -4.84 0.14 -9.51
N GLY A 222 -4.36 0.66 -8.39
CA GLY A 222 -3.46 1.78 -8.33
C GLY A 222 -3.47 2.46 -6.98
N PHE A 223 -2.35 3.08 -6.67
CA PHE A 223 -2.08 3.76 -5.43
C PHE A 223 -1.76 5.23 -5.67
N VAL A 224 -1.88 6.07 -4.64
CA VAL A 224 -1.37 7.44 -4.65
C VAL A 224 -0.06 7.50 -3.86
N LEU A 225 0.95 8.12 -4.44
CA LEU A 225 2.13 8.61 -3.72
C LEU A 225 2.01 10.11 -3.52
N ALA A 226 2.13 10.58 -2.29
CA ALA A 226 2.07 11.99 -1.95
C ALA A 226 3.31 12.40 -1.13
N LEU A 227 4.13 13.28 -1.71
CA LEU A 227 5.24 13.92 -1.01
C LEU A 227 4.70 15.04 -0.12
N VAL A 228 4.99 14.98 1.18
CA VAL A 228 4.67 16.08 2.10
C VAL A 228 5.71 17.19 1.95
N LYS A 229 5.26 18.40 1.64
CA LYS A 229 6.15 19.55 1.41
C LYS A 229 6.73 20.05 2.74
N GLY A 230 7.99 20.48 2.71
CA GLY A 230 8.51 21.36 3.75
C GLY A 230 7.88 22.74 3.66
N GLN A 231 7.79 23.40 4.81
CA GLN A 231 7.44 24.83 4.87
C GLN A 231 8.48 25.67 4.12
#